data_AF-A0A8H7ZYT5-F1
#
_entry.id   AF-A0A8H7ZYT5-F1
#
_cell.length_a   1.000
_cell.length_b   1.000
_cell.length_c   1.000
_cell.angle_alpha   90.00
_cell.angle_beta   90.00
_cell.angle_gamma   90.00
#
_symmetry.space_group_name_H-M   'P 1'
#
loop_
_entity.id
_entity.type
_entity.pdbx_description
1 polymer ?
#
loop_
_entity_poly.entity_id
_entity_poly.type
_entity_poly.pdbx_seq_one_letter_code
_entity_poly.pdbx_strand_id
1 'polypeptide(L)'
;MPAGAGPPPTPIIPKGFAAKAGWSILDIDPQELARQITLMQMRIFCAIRYYELINQEFSKKTSSVAVNVRAMSTMSTQITGWIAETILRENDIKRRCALIKHCVKIAERCMSLQNYDALMAILCALNSSTIARLKQTWGMLSNKGKSKTMTSLNMLRKATEHTKNYADYRNRLKESKPPCLPYVVLFFCCGGRVGETRHKIRPAREPLHQTFLCFQASTSPT
;
A
#
# COMPACT_ATOMS: atom_id res chain seq x y z
N MET A 1 -3.66 -6.41 -24.85
CA MET A 1 -2.58 -5.58 -24.26
C MET A 1 -3.04 -4.13 -24.34
N PRO A 2 -3.10 -3.35 -23.25
CA PRO A 2 -3.47 -1.95 -23.36
C PRO A 2 -2.42 -1.22 -24.22
N ALA A 3 -2.89 -0.57 -25.28
CA ALA A 3 -2.08 0.17 -26.23
C ALA A 3 -1.39 1.35 -25.52
N GLY A 4 -0.09 1.22 -25.23
CA GLY A 4 0.71 2.27 -24.60
C GLY A 4 1.73 1.81 -23.55
N ALA A 5 1.71 0.54 -23.13
CA ALA A 5 2.75 0.03 -22.25
C ALA A 5 4.02 -0.28 -23.07
N GLY A 6 5.09 0.47 -22.84
CA GLY A 6 6.42 0.11 -23.33
C GLY A 6 6.85 -1.28 -22.83
N PRO A 7 7.97 -1.83 -23.33
CA PRO A 7 8.44 -3.14 -22.88
C PRO A 7 8.55 -3.17 -21.35
N PRO A 8 8.22 -4.32 -20.71
CA PRO A 8 8.30 -4.42 -19.25
C PRO A 8 9.71 -4.04 -18.79
N PRO A 9 9.84 -3.22 -17.73
CA PRO A 9 11.14 -2.79 -17.25
C PRO A 9 11.97 -4.03 -16.86
N THR A 10 13.26 -3.99 -17.18
CA THR A 10 14.17 -5.09 -16.86
C THR A 10 14.20 -5.33 -15.34
N PRO A 11 14.07 -6.59 -14.87
CA PRO A 11 14.17 -6.91 -13.45
C PRO A 11 15.54 -6.53 -12.89
N ILE A 12 15.55 -5.84 -11.75
CA ILE A 12 16.81 -5.49 -11.06
C ILE A 12 17.16 -6.62 -10.09
N ILE A 13 18.01 -7.54 -10.52
CA ILE A 13 18.39 -8.70 -9.71
C ILE A 13 19.53 -8.31 -8.77
N PRO A 14 19.43 -8.60 -7.46
CA PRO A 14 20.54 -8.41 -6.52
C PRO A 14 21.80 -9.17 -6.95
N LYS A 15 22.98 -8.57 -6.76
CA LYS A 15 24.25 -9.22 -7.07
C LYS A 15 24.40 -10.49 -6.21
N GLY A 16 24.67 -11.63 -6.85
CA GLY A 16 24.83 -12.92 -6.15
C GLY A 16 23.50 -13.58 -5.73
N PHE A 17 22.38 -13.26 -6.40
CA PHE A 17 21.05 -13.80 -6.09
C PHE A 17 20.99 -15.34 -5.94
N ALA A 18 21.76 -16.08 -6.75
CA ALA A 18 21.79 -17.53 -6.68
C ALA A 18 22.75 -18.11 -5.61
N ALA A 19 23.72 -17.32 -5.13
CA ALA A 19 24.84 -17.83 -4.33
C ALA A 19 24.76 -17.48 -2.83
N LYS A 20 23.90 -16.53 -2.44
CA LYS A 20 23.79 -16.06 -1.05
C LYS A 20 22.68 -16.79 -0.29
N ALA A 21 23.05 -17.46 0.80
CA ALA A 21 22.11 -17.95 1.80
C ALA A 21 21.85 -16.85 2.86
N GLY A 22 20.59 -16.51 3.09
CA GLY A 22 20.19 -15.46 4.04
C GLY A 22 20.13 -14.06 3.42
N TRP A 23 18.91 -13.66 3.02
CA TRP A 23 18.64 -12.35 2.41
C TRP A 23 18.19 -11.34 3.46
N SER A 24 18.82 -10.17 3.47
CA SER A 24 18.29 -9.01 4.18
C SER A 24 17.50 -8.13 3.22
N ILE A 25 16.49 -7.44 3.74
CA ILE A 25 15.75 -6.41 2.96
C ILE A 25 16.69 -5.35 2.36
N LEU A 26 17.85 -5.09 2.99
CA LEU A 26 18.85 -4.14 2.51
C LEU A 26 19.57 -4.56 1.22
N ASP A 27 19.57 -5.87 0.91
CA ASP A 27 20.27 -6.42 -0.26
C ASP A 27 19.47 -6.24 -1.56
N ILE A 28 18.18 -5.95 -1.45
CA ILE A 28 17.25 -5.83 -2.58
C ILE A 28 17.11 -4.35 -2.94
N ASP A 29 17.05 -4.03 -4.23
CA ASP A 29 16.80 -2.65 -4.64
C ASP A 29 15.37 -2.21 -4.23
N PRO A 30 15.19 -1.01 -3.64
CA PRO A 30 13.88 -0.58 -3.15
C PRO A 30 12.84 -0.45 -4.27
N GLN A 31 13.26 -0.20 -5.51
CA GLN A 31 12.37 -0.18 -6.67
C GLN A 31 11.92 -1.59 -7.05
N GLU A 32 12.82 -2.56 -7.03
CA GLU A 32 12.46 -3.94 -7.34
C GLU A 32 11.52 -4.51 -6.28
N LEU A 33 11.82 -4.30 -5.00
CA LEU A 33 10.94 -4.73 -3.92
C LEU A 33 9.55 -4.10 -4.03
N ALA A 34 9.46 -2.80 -4.34
CA ALA A 34 8.18 -2.13 -4.58
C ALA A 34 7.42 -2.73 -5.77
N ARG A 35 8.11 -3.07 -6.88
CA ARG A 35 7.50 -3.74 -8.03
C ARG A 35 6.94 -5.10 -7.67
N GLN A 36 7.72 -5.93 -6.97
CA GLN A 36 7.29 -7.28 -6.59
C GLN A 36 6.09 -7.25 -5.62
N ILE A 37 6.12 -6.37 -4.60
CA ILE A 37 4.97 -6.16 -3.71
C ILE A 37 3.74 -5.73 -4.53
N THR A 38 3.91 -4.80 -5.47
CA THR A 38 2.82 -4.32 -6.32
C THR A 38 2.24 -5.42 -7.20
N LEU A 39 3.08 -6.26 -7.80
CA LEU A 39 2.63 -7.40 -8.61
C LEU A 39 1.83 -8.41 -7.77
N MET A 40 2.30 -8.72 -6.57
CA MET A 40 1.62 -9.64 -5.66
C MET A 40 0.27 -9.08 -5.21
N GLN A 41 0.20 -7.82 -4.78
CA GLN A 41 -1.06 -7.18 -4.39
C GLN A 41 -2.01 -7.03 -5.57
N MET A 42 -1.51 -6.66 -6.75
CA MET A 42 -2.32 -6.51 -7.95
C MET A 42 -3.01 -7.82 -8.34
N ARG A 43 -2.32 -8.97 -8.20
CA ARG A 43 -2.94 -10.29 -8.45
C ARG A 43 -4.16 -10.54 -7.58
N ILE A 44 -4.08 -10.22 -6.28
CA ILE A 44 -5.22 -10.38 -5.37
C ILE A 44 -6.30 -9.34 -5.69
N PHE A 45 -5.91 -8.10 -5.95
CA PHE A 45 -6.84 -7.03 -6.30
C PHE A 45 -7.67 -7.36 -7.56
N CYS A 46 -7.03 -7.89 -8.61
CA CYS A 46 -7.71 -8.32 -9.82
C CYS A 46 -8.64 -9.54 -9.60
N ALA A 47 -8.44 -10.32 -8.53
CA ALA A 47 -9.31 -11.44 -8.19
C ALA A 47 -10.59 -11.01 -7.46
N ILE A 48 -10.64 -9.80 -6.89
CA ILE A 48 -11.82 -9.28 -6.19
C ILE A 48 -13.01 -9.21 -7.13
N ARG A 49 -14.12 -9.81 -6.70
CA ARG A 49 -15.40 -9.75 -7.42
C ARG A 49 -16.33 -8.70 -6.82
N TYR A 50 -17.20 -8.13 -7.64
CA TYR A 50 -18.12 -7.07 -7.22
C TYR A 50 -19.02 -7.49 -6.03
N TYR A 51 -19.46 -8.75 -5.98
CA TYR A 51 -20.34 -9.25 -4.92
C TYR A 51 -19.65 -9.34 -3.55
N GLU A 52 -18.32 -9.40 -3.51
CA GLU A 52 -17.54 -9.35 -2.26
C GLU A 52 -17.58 -7.97 -1.60
N LEU A 53 -17.97 -6.94 -2.36
CA LEU A 53 -17.98 -5.54 -1.95
C LEU A 53 -19.37 -5.05 -1.55
N ILE A 54 -20.42 -5.77 -1.98
CA ILE A 54 -21.81 -5.48 -1.65
C ILE A 54 -22.07 -5.80 -0.18
N ASN A 55 -23.01 -5.10 0.46
CA ASN A 55 -23.45 -5.34 1.85
C ASN A 55 -22.35 -5.33 2.92
N GLN A 56 -21.18 -4.75 2.63
CA GLN A 56 -20.02 -4.76 3.52
C GLN A 56 -19.68 -6.19 3.99
N GLU A 57 -19.79 -7.19 3.12
CA GLU A 57 -19.47 -8.59 3.44
C GLU A 57 -18.08 -8.72 4.09
N PHE A 58 -17.13 -7.88 3.69
CA PHE A 58 -15.78 -7.82 4.27
C PHE A 58 -15.74 -7.41 5.75
N SER A 59 -16.78 -6.78 6.30
CA SER A 59 -16.87 -6.41 7.72
C SER A 59 -17.44 -7.54 8.60
N LYS A 60 -18.03 -8.59 8.03
CA LYS A 60 -18.65 -9.68 8.81
C LYS A 60 -17.61 -10.55 9.52
N LYS A 61 -17.77 -10.83 10.81
CA LYS A 61 -16.76 -11.62 11.56
C LYS A 61 -16.76 -13.11 11.19
N THR A 62 -17.90 -13.65 10.77
CA THR A 62 -18.10 -15.06 10.40
C THR A 62 -18.78 -15.15 9.04
N SER A 63 -18.54 -16.26 8.31
CA SER A 63 -19.21 -16.62 7.06
C SER A 63 -19.23 -15.53 5.96
N SER A 64 -18.17 -14.74 5.87
CA SER A 64 -18.03 -13.71 4.85
C SER A 64 -17.65 -14.33 3.51
N VAL A 65 -18.34 -13.92 2.45
CA VAL A 65 -18.00 -14.30 1.07
C VAL A 65 -16.87 -13.46 0.47
N ALA A 66 -16.40 -12.42 1.19
CA ALA A 66 -15.39 -11.48 0.72
C ALA A 66 -13.96 -11.98 0.92
N VAL A 67 -13.64 -13.12 0.31
CA VAL A 67 -12.36 -13.83 0.45
C VAL A 67 -11.20 -12.99 -0.06
N ASN A 68 -11.31 -12.39 -1.24
CA ASN A 68 -10.22 -11.64 -1.88
C ASN A 68 -10.01 -10.27 -1.22
N VAL A 69 -11.08 -9.64 -0.74
CA VAL A 69 -10.99 -8.38 0.03
C VAL A 69 -10.26 -8.62 1.36
N ARG A 70 -10.56 -9.73 2.03
CA ARG A 70 -9.84 -10.15 3.24
C ARG A 70 -8.40 -10.54 2.94
N ALA A 71 -8.15 -11.22 1.81
CA ALA A 71 -6.80 -11.57 1.38
C ALA A 71 -5.94 -10.32 1.15
N MET A 72 -6.49 -9.28 0.51
CA MET A 72 -5.83 -7.97 0.38
C MET A 72 -5.48 -7.39 1.75
N SER A 73 -6.47 -7.26 2.63
CA SER A 73 -6.24 -6.71 3.98
C SER A 73 -5.20 -7.52 4.77
N THR A 74 -5.25 -8.85 4.65
CA THR A 74 -4.32 -9.76 5.32
C THR A 74 -2.92 -9.54 4.79
N MET A 75 -2.75 -9.39 3.48
CA MET A 75 -1.45 -9.11 2.87
C MET A 75 -0.88 -7.77 3.35
N SER A 76 -1.69 -6.70 3.42
CA SER A 76 -1.25 -5.40 3.94
C SER A 76 -0.82 -5.50 5.41
N THR A 77 -1.55 -6.26 6.23
CA THR A 77 -1.18 -6.52 7.63
C THR A 77 0.12 -7.33 7.74
N GLN A 78 0.30 -8.35 6.89
CA GLN A 78 1.53 -9.13 6.85
C GLN A 78 2.74 -8.28 6.45
N ILE A 79 2.60 -7.40 5.45
CA ILE A 79 3.67 -6.44 5.07
C ILE A 79 4.01 -5.54 6.26
N THR A 80 2.99 -5.02 6.94
CA THR A 80 3.16 -4.15 8.11
C THR A 80 3.93 -4.86 9.22
N GLY A 81 3.52 -6.10 9.56
CA GLY A 81 4.17 -6.93 10.56
C GLY A 81 5.60 -7.30 10.18
N TRP A 82 5.82 -7.76 8.95
CA TRP A 82 7.14 -8.12 8.43
C TRP A 82 8.14 -6.96 8.50
N ILE A 83 7.74 -5.74 8.13
CA ILE A 83 8.60 -4.55 8.23
C ILE A 83 8.92 -4.24 9.70
N ALA A 84 7.91 -4.22 10.56
CA ALA A 84 8.11 -3.94 11.98
C ALA A 84 9.04 -4.97 12.63
N GLU A 85 8.83 -6.26 12.37
CA GLU A 85 9.68 -7.34 12.86
C GLU A 85 11.11 -7.21 12.32
N THR A 86 11.28 -6.92 11.02
CA THR A 86 12.61 -6.76 10.42
C THR A 86 13.41 -5.62 11.08
N ILE A 87 12.75 -4.52 11.42
CA ILE A 87 13.38 -3.39 12.12
C ILE A 87 13.68 -3.74 13.59
N LEU A 88 12.77 -4.46 14.26
CA LEU A 88 12.90 -4.81 15.68
C LEU A 88 13.94 -5.91 15.95
N ARG A 89 14.13 -6.84 15.01
CA ARG A 89 15.14 -7.91 15.11
C ARG A 89 16.58 -7.41 14.95
N GLU A 90 16.78 -6.21 14.38
CA GLU A 90 18.11 -5.63 14.18
C GLU A 90 18.58 -4.91 15.45
N ASN A 91 19.65 -5.44 16.05
CA ASN A 91 20.23 -4.95 17.30
C ASN A 91 21.13 -3.73 17.08
N ASP A 92 21.81 -3.64 15.93
CA ASP A 92 22.71 -2.52 15.63
C ASP A 92 21.92 -1.27 15.21
N ILE A 93 22.14 -0.15 15.91
CA ILE A 93 21.42 1.10 15.68
C ILE A 93 21.68 1.66 14.27
N LYS A 94 22.90 1.55 13.76
CA LYS A 94 23.27 2.08 12.43
C LYS A 94 22.60 1.27 11.33
N ARG A 95 22.61 -0.06 11.45
CA ARG A 95 21.90 -0.98 10.54
C ARG A 95 20.39 -0.77 10.62
N ARG A 96 19.83 -0.58 11.81
CA ARG A 96 18.41 -0.26 12.01
C ARG A 96 18.02 1.07 11.36
N CYS A 97 18.88 2.10 11.45
CA CYS A 97 18.70 3.33 10.70
C CYS A 97 18.72 3.10 9.19
N ALA A 98 19.62 2.25 8.69
CA ALA A 98 19.66 1.89 7.26
C ALA A 98 18.37 1.18 6.81
N LEU A 99 17.83 0.27 7.63
CA LEU A 99 16.55 -0.40 7.39
C LEU A 99 15.39 0.59 7.26
N ILE A 100 15.27 1.52 8.20
CA ILE A 100 14.21 2.55 8.15
C ILE A 100 14.36 3.43 6.90
N LYS A 101 15.59 3.88 6.60
CA LYS A 101 15.86 4.64 5.36
C LYS A 101 15.46 3.85 4.12
N HIS A 102 15.74 2.56 4.10
CA HIS A 102 15.39 1.68 2.99
C HIS A 102 13.86 1.53 2.86
N CYS A 103 13.14 1.33 3.98
CA CYS A 103 11.67 1.28 3.99
C CYS A 103 11.03 2.56 3.47
N VAL A 104 11.57 3.73 3.85
CA VAL A 104 11.08 5.02 3.32
C VAL A 104 11.29 5.12 1.81
N LYS A 105 12.43 4.66 1.28
CA LYS A 105 12.66 4.61 -0.17
C LYS A 105 11.67 3.68 -0.86
N ILE A 106 11.39 2.49 -0.30
CA ILE A 106 10.37 1.59 -0.86
C ILE A 106 9.02 2.30 -0.92
N ALA A 107 8.63 3.00 0.14
CA ALA A 107 7.37 3.76 0.17
C ALA A 107 7.31 4.87 -0.91
N GLU A 108 8.40 5.59 -1.17
CA GLU A 108 8.49 6.55 -2.28
C GLU A 108 8.31 5.86 -3.64
N ARG A 109 8.86 4.65 -3.83
CA ARG A 109 8.68 3.85 -5.05
C ARG A 109 7.25 3.34 -5.18
N CYS A 110 6.63 2.87 -4.10
CA CYS A 110 5.21 2.50 -4.09
C CYS A 110 4.32 3.68 -4.48
N MET A 111 4.59 4.88 -3.97
CA MET A 111 3.87 6.10 -4.36
C MET A 111 4.04 6.41 -5.86
N SER A 112 5.25 6.24 -6.40
CA SER A 112 5.56 6.46 -7.82
C SER A 112 4.86 5.44 -8.72
N LEU A 113 4.70 4.20 -8.24
CA LEU A 113 3.95 3.12 -8.89
C LEU A 113 2.43 3.24 -8.67
N GLN A 114 1.96 4.29 -7.99
CA GLN A 114 0.56 4.49 -7.62
C GLN A 114 -0.03 3.32 -6.80
N ASN A 115 0.83 2.61 -6.04
CA ASN A 115 0.43 1.58 -5.10
C ASN A 115 0.28 2.18 -3.70
N TYR A 116 -0.95 2.58 -3.39
CA TYR A 116 -1.28 3.23 -2.14
C TYR A 116 -1.51 2.23 -1.00
N ASP A 117 -1.85 0.97 -1.30
CA ASP A 117 -2.03 -0.07 -0.29
C ASP A 117 -0.71 -0.42 0.40
N ALA A 118 0.33 -0.73 -0.37
CA ALA A 118 1.67 -0.97 0.17
C ALA A 118 2.25 0.28 0.86
N LEU A 119 2.05 1.47 0.28
CA LEU A 119 2.47 2.73 0.90
C LEU A 119 1.88 2.87 2.30
N MET A 120 0.57 2.62 2.43
CA MET A 120 -0.11 2.72 3.72
C MET A 120 0.39 1.67 4.71
N ALA A 121 0.58 0.42 4.27
CA ALA A 121 1.14 -0.65 5.10
C ALA A 121 2.52 -0.28 5.67
N ILE A 122 3.42 0.26 4.83
CA ILE A 122 4.75 0.70 5.26
C ILE A 122 4.65 1.85 6.28
N LEU A 123 3.80 2.84 6.03
CA LEU A 123 3.61 3.96 6.95
C LEU A 123 2.99 3.51 8.28
N CYS A 124 2.04 2.57 8.26
CA CYS A 124 1.48 1.95 9.46
C CYS A 124 2.56 1.25 10.29
N ALA A 125 3.49 0.53 9.66
CA ALA A 125 4.60 -0.12 10.36
C ALA A 125 5.51 0.91 11.04
N LEU A 126 5.91 1.96 10.31
CA LEU A 126 6.81 3.01 10.82
C LEU A 126 6.16 3.90 11.89
N ASN A 127 4.84 4.09 11.84
CA ASN A 127 4.07 4.85 12.81
C ASN A 127 3.60 4.00 14.01
N SER A 128 3.82 2.68 13.99
CA SER A 128 3.45 1.81 15.10
C SER A 128 4.20 2.23 16.38
N SER A 129 3.54 2.07 17.53
CA SER A 129 4.09 2.46 18.83
C SER A 129 5.43 1.78 19.14
N THR A 130 5.61 0.55 18.66
CA THR A 130 6.80 -0.28 18.85
C THR A 130 8.02 0.28 18.12
N ILE A 131 7.84 0.89 16.95
CA ILE A 131 8.90 1.54 16.17
C ILE A 131 9.06 3.01 16.57
N ALA A 132 7.96 3.74 16.78
CA ALA A 132 7.98 5.16 17.14
C ALA A 132 8.74 5.44 18.45
N ARG A 133 8.73 4.49 19.40
CA ARG A 133 9.44 4.62 20.69
C ARG A 133 10.97 4.49 20.60
N LEU A 134 11.54 4.12 19.46
CA LEU A 134 12.99 3.93 19.27
C LEU A 134 13.76 5.27 19.18
N LYS A 135 13.74 6.05 20.28
CA LYS A 135 14.25 7.43 20.33
C LYS A 135 15.69 7.59 19.81
N GLN A 136 16.58 6.68 20.16
CA GLN A 136 17.99 6.72 19.71
C GLN A 136 18.11 6.57 18.19
N THR A 137 17.34 5.67 17.59
CA THR A 137 17.34 5.43 16.14
C THR A 137 16.75 6.62 15.39
N TRP A 138 15.62 7.16 15.88
CA TRP A 138 15.02 8.36 15.30
C TRP A 138 15.90 9.61 15.48
N GLY A 139 16.59 9.74 16.63
CA GLY A 139 17.56 10.79 16.86
C GLY A 139 18.72 10.75 15.87
N MET A 140 19.28 9.56 15.61
CA MET A 140 20.33 9.38 14.61
C MET A 140 19.84 9.66 13.17
N LEU A 141 18.58 9.34 12.86
CA LEU A 141 17.96 9.68 11.57
C LEU A 141 17.71 11.17 11.39
N SER A 142 17.45 11.90 12.48
CA SER A 142 17.09 13.33 12.49
C SER A 142 18.30 14.28 12.48
N ASN A 143 19.52 13.75 12.66
CA ASN A 143 20.69 14.55 12.98
C ASN A 143 20.92 15.72 11.99
N LYS A 144 20.76 16.95 12.51
CA LYS A 144 21.01 18.27 11.87
C LYS A 144 20.06 18.70 10.74
N GLY A 145 18.73 18.57 10.90
CA GLY A 145 17.73 19.43 10.22
C GLY A 145 17.60 19.31 8.69
N LYS A 146 18.40 18.47 8.03
CA LYS A 146 18.41 18.24 6.57
C LYS A 146 18.31 16.75 6.22
N SER A 147 17.72 15.94 7.10
CA SER A 147 17.56 14.52 6.82
C SER A 147 16.54 14.30 5.70
N LYS A 148 17.04 14.04 4.49
CA LYS A 148 16.21 13.70 3.31
C LYS A 148 15.18 12.63 3.64
N THR A 149 15.55 11.65 4.46
CA THR A 149 14.66 10.58 4.91
C THR A 149 13.47 11.09 5.72
N MET A 150 13.70 12.02 6.66
CA MET A 150 12.62 12.59 7.45
C MET A 150 11.72 13.49 6.60
N THR A 151 12.30 14.26 5.67
CA THR A 151 11.54 15.06 4.70
C THR A 151 10.65 14.16 3.84
N SER A 152 11.19 13.11 3.25
CA SER A 152 10.43 12.12 2.47
C SER A 152 9.33 11.47 3.29
N LEU A 153 9.64 11.00 4.50
CA LEU A 153 8.65 10.40 5.42
C LEU A 153 7.49 11.37 5.72
N ASN A 154 7.79 12.65 5.99
CA ASN A 154 6.77 13.66 6.25
C ASN A 154 5.94 13.97 5.00
N MET A 155 6.55 14.02 3.81
CA MET A 155 5.81 14.17 2.56
C MET A 155 4.85 13.00 2.31
N LEU A 156 5.32 11.77 2.55
CA LEU A 156 4.50 10.56 2.42
C LEU A 156 3.34 10.56 3.42
N ARG A 157 3.60 10.91 4.69
CA ARG A 157 2.57 11.04 5.73
C ARG A 157 1.50 12.07 5.36
N LYS A 158 1.92 13.23 4.83
CA LYS A 158 1.01 14.28 4.37
C LYS A 158 0.15 13.79 3.20
N ALA A 159 0.74 13.05 2.26
CA ALA A 159 0.02 12.51 1.11
C ALA A 159 -1.04 11.46 1.49
N THR A 160 -0.90 10.81 2.64
CA THR A 160 -1.82 9.77 3.14
C THR A 160 -2.56 10.18 4.42
N GLU A 161 -2.63 11.49 4.70
CA GLU A 161 -3.17 11.99 5.95
C GLU A 161 -4.68 11.73 6.08
N HIS A 162 -5.13 11.47 7.30
CA HIS A 162 -6.54 11.18 7.62
C HIS A 162 -7.44 12.43 7.63
N THR A 163 -6.85 13.63 7.50
CA THR A 163 -7.55 14.92 7.55
C THR A 163 -8.61 15.01 6.44
N LYS A 164 -9.76 15.62 6.76
CA LYS A 164 -10.91 15.80 5.85
C LYS A 164 -11.35 14.50 5.14
N ASN A 165 -11.30 13.38 5.87
CA ASN A 165 -11.60 12.05 5.34
C ASN A 165 -10.70 11.69 4.14
N TYR A 166 -9.39 11.86 4.32
CA TYR A 166 -8.38 11.53 3.32
C TYR A 166 -8.52 12.33 2.02
N ALA A 167 -8.84 13.62 2.11
CA ALA A 167 -9.15 14.45 0.94
C ALA A 167 -8.03 14.45 -0.11
N ASP A 168 -6.77 14.63 0.31
CA ASP A 168 -5.61 14.65 -0.59
C ASP A 168 -5.40 13.29 -1.26
N TYR A 169 -5.55 12.20 -0.52
CA TYR A 169 -5.49 10.85 -1.05
C TYR A 169 -6.60 10.60 -2.08
N ARG A 170 -7.85 10.99 -1.79
CA ARG A 170 -8.98 10.86 -2.72
C ARG A 170 -8.77 11.68 -3.98
N ASN A 171 -8.24 12.90 -3.87
CA ASN A 171 -7.95 13.74 -5.03
C ASN A 171 -6.88 13.12 -5.92
N ARG A 172 -5.78 12.62 -5.32
CA ARG A 172 -4.74 11.87 -6.04
C ARG A 172 -5.30 10.62 -6.73
N LEU A 173 -6.21 9.90 -6.08
CA LEU A 173 -6.85 8.73 -6.67
C LEU A 173 -7.72 9.10 -7.88
N LYS A 174 -8.42 10.24 -7.84
CA LYS A 174 -9.21 10.74 -9.00
C LYS A 174 -8.33 11.14 -10.19
N GLU A 175 -7.16 11.71 -9.91
CA GLU A 175 -6.19 12.14 -10.93
C GLU A 175 -5.32 11.00 -11.45
N SER A 176 -5.28 9.87 -10.73
CA SER A 176 -4.46 8.71 -11.08
C SER A 176 -4.95 8.02 -12.36
N LYS A 177 -4.01 7.76 -13.28
CA LYS A 177 -4.28 6.99 -14.50
C LYS A 177 -4.00 5.51 -14.23
N PRO A 178 -4.86 4.57 -14.66
CA PRO A 178 -4.58 3.15 -14.55
C PRO A 178 -3.20 2.79 -15.13
N PRO A 179 -2.44 1.86 -14.52
CA PRO A 179 -2.77 1.04 -13.34
C PRO A 179 -2.48 1.76 -12.00
N CYS A 180 -3.45 1.74 -11.07
CA CYS A 180 -3.29 2.26 -9.72
C CYS A 180 -3.88 1.28 -8.70
N LEU A 181 -3.26 1.12 -7.52
CA LEU A 181 -3.74 0.18 -6.50
C LEU A 181 -4.23 0.98 -5.28
N PRO A 182 -5.56 1.12 -5.09
CA PRO A 182 -6.12 1.87 -3.98
C PRO A 182 -5.98 1.10 -2.66
N TYR A 183 -5.99 1.82 -1.54
CA TYR A 183 -6.08 1.22 -0.21
C TYR A 183 -7.51 0.73 0.02
N VAL A 184 -7.71 -0.57 -0.21
CA VAL A 184 -9.02 -1.24 -0.34
C VAL A 184 -9.91 -0.98 0.88
N VAL A 185 -9.34 -1.07 2.09
CA VAL A 185 -10.09 -0.91 3.35
C VAL A 185 -10.69 0.50 3.47
N LEU A 186 -9.95 1.52 3.06
CA LEU A 186 -10.44 2.90 3.13
C LEU A 186 -11.43 3.24 2.02
N PHE A 187 -11.16 2.76 0.81
CA PHE A 187 -12.02 2.97 -0.34
C PHE A 187 -13.44 2.45 -0.06
N PHE A 188 -13.56 1.25 0.52
CA PHE A 188 -14.84 0.64 0.81
C PHE A 188 -15.46 1.06 2.16
N CYS A 189 -14.66 1.43 3.17
CA CYS A 189 -15.18 1.96 4.44
C CYS A 189 -15.76 3.37 4.30
N CYS A 190 -15.16 4.24 3.47
CA CYS A 190 -15.70 5.57 3.20
C CYS A 190 -16.88 5.57 2.22
N GLY A 191 -16.91 4.64 1.27
CA GLY A 191 -18.06 4.44 0.38
C GLY A 191 -19.33 3.98 1.10
N GLY A 192 -19.20 3.48 2.34
CA GLY A 192 -20.32 3.01 3.17
C GLY A 192 -21.07 4.10 3.96
N ARG A 193 -20.66 5.38 3.90
CA ARG A 193 -21.42 6.51 4.50
C ARG A 193 -22.24 7.26 3.45
N VAL A 194 -22.85 6.54 2.51
CA VAL A 194 -23.97 7.05 1.72
C VAL A 194 -25.26 6.65 2.42
N GLY A 195 -25.79 7.55 3.26
CA GLY A 195 -27.17 7.51 3.71
C GLY A 195 -27.45 6.77 5.01
N GLU A 196 -27.01 7.33 6.14
CA GLU A 196 -27.75 7.17 7.39
C GLU A 196 -28.81 8.28 7.51
N THR A 197 -29.74 8.27 6.56
CA THR A 197 -31.04 8.91 6.70
C THR A 197 -32.07 7.85 6.38
N ARG A 198 -32.85 7.49 7.40
CA ARG A 198 -34.02 6.64 7.26
C ARG A 198 -34.91 7.19 6.14
N HIS A 199 -35.48 6.27 5.38
CA HIS A 199 -36.48 6.42 4.33
C HIS A 199 -35.98 6.40 2.87
N LYS A 200 -36.40 5.31 2.21
CA LYS A 200 -36.33 4.99 0.77
C LYS A 200 -34.95 4.65 0.23
N ILE A 201 -34.72 3.33 0.17
CA ILE A 201 -33.80 2.66 -0.74
C ILE A 201 -34.13 3.16 -2.16
N ARG A 202 -33.33 4.10 -2.68
CA ARG A 202 -33.09 4.22 -4.12
C ARG A 202 -31.81 3.45 -4.40
N PRO A 203 -31.79 2.55 -5.39
CA PRO A 203 -30.56 1.86 -5.74
C PRO A 203 -29.61 2.89 -6.34
N ALA A 204 -28.51 3.19 -5.64
CA ALA A 204 -27.37 3.89 -6.23
C ALA A 204 -26.63 2.92 -7.17
N ARG A 205 -27.28 2.57 -8.28
CA ARG A 205 -26.57 2.15 -9.49
C ARG A 205 -25.86 3.39 -9.99
N GLU A 206 -24.54 3.42 -9.98
CA GLU A 206 -23.69 3.97 -11.06
C GLU A 206 -22.24 4.23 -10.63
N PRO A 207 -21.87 4.94 -9.56
CA PRO A 207 -20.48 5.39 -9.42
C PRO A 207 -19.48 4.28 -9.04
N LEU A 208 -19.87 3.29 -8.21
CA LEU A 208 -18.98 2.18 -7.84
C LEU A 208 -18.89 1.10 -8.92
N HIS A 209 -20.01 0.83 -9.60
CA HIS A 209 -20.06 -0.09 -10.72
C HIS A 209 -19.25 0.45 -11.91
N GLN A 210 -19.36 1.75 -12.23
CA GLN A 210 -18.60 2.35 -13.32
C GLN A 210 -17.10 2.44 -13.01
N THR A 211 -16.71 2.72 -11.75
CA THR A 211 -15.29 2.74 -11.35
C THR A 211 -14.68 1.33 -11.39
N PHE A 212 -15.43 0.33 -10.93
CA PHE A 212 -15.03 -1.08 -10.98
C PHE A 212 -14.99 -1.62 -12.42
N LEU A 213 -15.96 -1.25 -13.26
CA LEU A 213 -16.00 -1.59 -14.68
C LEU A 213 -14.89 -0.89 -15.48
N CYS A 214 -14.58 0.39 -15.23
CA CYS A 214 -13.42 1.05 -15.86
C CYS A 214 -12.10 0.37 -15.49
N PHE A 215 -12.00 -0.17 -14.27
CA PHE A 215 -10.81 -0.88 -13.80
C PHE A 215 -10.72 -2.31 -14.38
N GLN A 216 -11.84 -3.01 -14.54
CA GLN A 216 -11.89 -4.34 -15.19
C GLN A 216 -11.76 -4.27 -16.72
N ALA A 217 -12.33 -3.23 -17.35
CA ALA A 217 -12.25 -3.02 -18.80
C ALA A 217 -10.84 -2.64 -19.27
N SER A 218 -10.01 -2.05 -18.39
CA SER A 218 -8.61 -1.75 -18.67
C SER A 218 -7.65 -2.93 -18.43
N THR A 219 -8.12 -4.03 -17.83
CA THR A 219 -7.31 -5.21 -17.47
C THR A 219 -7.75 -6.51 -18.13
N SER A 220 -8.82 -6.51 -18.92
CA SER A 220 -9.25 -7.68 -19.70
C SER A 220 -8.47 -7.77 -21.02
N PRO A 221 -7.77 -8.88 -21.34
CA PRO A 221 -7.36 -9.14 -22.70
C PRO A 221 -8.62 -9.53 -23.50
N THR A 222 -8.81 -8.91 -24.66
CA THR A 222 -9.71 -9.40 -25.72
C THR A 222 -9.46 -10.87 -26.00
#